data_AF-A0A6B8TFR3-F1
#
_entry.id   AF-A0A6B8TFR3-F1
#
_cell.length_a   1.000
_cell.length_b   1.000
_cell.length_c   1.000
_cell.angle_alpha   90.00
_cell.angle_beta   90.00
_cell.angle_gamma   90.00
#
_symmetry.space_group_name_H-M   'P 1'
#
loop_
_entity.id
_entity.type
_entity.pdbx_description
1 polymer ?
#
loop_
_entity_poly.entity_id
_entity_poly.type
_entity_poly.pdbx_seq_one_letter_code
_entity_poly.pdbx_strand_id
1 'polypeptide(L)'
;MAADGCAGPEHRNDDDPPDGQDDGRRFEFPDTRYAHEDAADPLCAAGLERNARDLRVAELTCPDSPADVENHLARVEPRLGVTYGVGLDYCDVGLMLDRLSTLAEVWEERPFLPWSHLKMIAQAVIPLSG
;
A
#
# COMPACT_ATOMS: atom_id res chain seq x y z
N MET A 1 -19.13 -22.61 -30.51
CA MET A 1 -18.73 -22.76 -29.09
C MET A 1 -18.40 -21.37 -28.61
N ALA A 2 -19.34 -20.73 -27.92
CA ALA A 2 -19.23 -19.33 -27.49
C ALA A 2 -18.58 -19.29 -26.11
N ALA A 3 -17.62 -18.38 -25.94
CA ALA A 3 -16.96 -18.10 -24.68
C ALA A 3 -17.95 -17.43 -23.72
N ASP A 4 -18.06 -18.01 -22.53
CA ASP A 4 -18.86 -17.50 -21.43
C ASP A 4 -18.12 -16.31 -20.80
N GLY A 5 -18.75 -15.14 -20.84
CA GLY A 5 -18.20 -13.90 -20.33
C GLY A 5 -18.25 -13.88 -18.81
N CYS A 6 -17.09 -13.81 -18.17
CA CYS A 6 -16.97 -13.55 -16.74
C CYS A 6 -17.38 -12.09 -16.47
N ALA A 7 -18.65 -11.86 -16.15
CA ALA A 7 -19.12 -10.60 -15.58
C ALA A 7 -19.11 -10.73 -14.05
N GLY A 8 -18.12 -10.12 -13.40
CA GLY A 8 -18.16 -9.91 -11.95
C GLY A 8 -19.23 -8.86 -11.59
N PRO A 9 -19.75 -8.85 -10.35
CA PRO A 9 -20.82 -7.93 -9.98
C PRO A 9 -20.28 -6.50 -9.87
N GLU A 10 -20.86 -5.58 -10.63
CA GLU A 10 -20.64 -4.15 -10.49
C GLU A 10 -21.33 -3.66 -9.21
N HIS A 11 -20.59 -3.59 -8.10
CA HIS A 11 -21.05 -2.93 -6.88
C HIS A 11 -20.70 -1.43 -6.94
N ARG A 12 -21.50 -0.66 -7.69
CA ARG A 12 -21.60 0.78 -7.49
C ARG A 12 -22.91 1.02 -6.76
N ASN A 13 -22.87 1.55 -5.54
CA ASN A 13 -24.08 1.95 -4.86
C ASN A 13 -24.51 3.31 -5.42
N ASP A 14 -25.81 3.51 -5.64
CA ASP A 14 -26.35 4.76 -6.19
C ASP A 14 -26.11 5.97 -5.25
N ASP A 15 -25.70 5.72 -4.00
CA ASP A 15 -25.34 6.73 -3.00
C ASP A 15 -23.83 7.10 -3.01
N ASP A 16 -23.02 6.50 -3.87
CA ASP A 16 -21.61 6.87 -3.99
C ASP A 16 -21.49 8.28 -4.60
N PRO A 17 -20.80 9.22 -3.93
CA PRO A 17 -20.58 10.54 -4.48
C PRO A 17 -19.81 10.45 -5.81
N PRO A 18 -20.01 11.42 -6.73
CA PRO A 18 -19.25 11.47 -7.97
C PRO A 18 -17.75 11.53 -7.68
N ASP A 19 -16.96 10.79 -8.48
CA ASP A 19 -15.51 10.66 -8.31
C ASP A 19 -14.86 12.05 -8.14
N GLY A 20 -14.14 12.25 -7.02
CA GLY A 20 -13.34 13.46 -6.76
C GLY A 20 -13.97 14.52 -5.85
N GLN A 21 -15.11 14.23 -5.19
CA GLN A 21 -15.72 15.13 -4.22
C GLN A 21 -15.49 14.61 -2.78
N ASP A 22 -14.64 15.31 -2.03
CA ASP A 22 -14.44 15.05 -0.60
C ASP A 22 -15.59 15.70 0.19
N ASP A 23 -16.47 14.87 0.75
CA ASP A 23 -17.64 15.30 1.50
C ASP A 23 -17.40 15.32 3.02
N GLY A 24 -16.15 15.12 3.46
CA GLY A 24 -15.76 15.16 4.87
C GLY A 24 -16.33 14.01 5.70
N ARG A 25 -16.97 13.00 5.10
CA ARG A 25 -17.34 11.77 5.79
C ARG A 25 -16.08 10.94 6.02
N ARG A 26 -15.94 10.36 7.22
CA ARG A 26 -14.93 9.31 7.45
C ARG A 26 -15.24 8.17 6.46
N PHE A 27 -14.27 7.81 5.63
CA PHE A 27 -14.42 6.70 4.71
C PHE A 27 -14.63 5.41 5.50
N GLU A 28 -15.81 4.79 5.37
CA GLU A 28 -16.12 3.49 5.98
C GLU A 28 -15.90 2.39 4.95
N PHE A 29 -15.03 1.44 5.28
CA PHE A 29 -14.76 0.30 4.42
C PHE A 29 -15.86 -0.76 4.56
N PRO A 30 -16.40 -1.33 3.46
CA PRO A 30 -17.11 -2.60 3.56
C PRO A 30 -16.19 -3.69 4.13
N ASP A 31 -16.77 -4.63 4.89
CA ASP A 31 -16.01 -5.65 5.67
C ASP A 31 -14.96 -6.39 4.81
N THR A 32 -15.27 -6.71 3.56
CA THR A 32 -14.31 -7.18 2.54
C THR A 32 -14.66 -6.60 1.18
N ARG A 33 -13.74 -5.86 0.55
CA ARG A 33 -13.92 -5.31 -0.80
C ARG A 33 -13.33 -6.23 -1.87
N TYR A 34 -12.27 -6.97 -1.52
CA TYR A 34 -11.56 -7.88 -2.40
C TYR A 34 -11.48 -9.29 -1.81
N ALA A 35 -11.49 -10.31 -2.68
CA ALA A 35 -11.49 -11.71 -2.27
C ALA A 35 -10.31 -12.09 -1.38
N HIS A 36 -9.14 -11.46 -1.58
CA HIS A 36 -7.93 -11.74 -0.80
C HIS A 36 -7.91 -11.07 0.59
N GLU A 37 -9.01 -10.42 0.99
CA GLU A 37 -9.19 -9.85 2.32
C GLU A 37 -9.90 -10.80 3.29
N ASP A 38 -10.30 -12.00 2.85
CA ASP A 38 -10.94 -12.99 3.70
C ASP A 38 -9.96 -13.57 4.74
N ALA A 39 -9.90 -12.96 5.91
CA ALA A 39 -9.03 -13.42 7.00
C ALA A 39 -9.42 -14.81 7.56
N ALA A 40 -10.60 -15.35 7.23
CA ALA A 40 -10.97 -16.72 7.60
C ALA A 40 -10.30 -17.76 6.68
N ASP A 41 -9.91 -17.39 5.46
CA ASP A 41 -9.09 -18.21 4.58
C ASP A 41 -7.60 -18.13 4.99
N PRO A 42 -6.93 -19.27 5.28
CA PRO A 42 -5.54 -19.25 5.75
C PRO A 42 -4.53 -18.63 4.78
N LEU A 43 -4.77 -18.74 3.46
CA LEU A 43 -3.86 -18.20 2.45
C LEU A 43 -4.02 -16.67 2.37
N CYS A 44 -5.25 -16.19 2.43
CA CYS A 44 -5.56 -14.75 2.48
C CYS A 44 -5.00 -14.12 3.76
N ALA A 45 -5.19 -14.77 4.92
CA ALA A 45 -4.63 -14.33 6.20
C ALA A 45 -3.09 -14.22 6.14
N ALA A 46 -2.39 -15.20 5.58
CA ALA A 46 -0.94 -15.15 5.41
C ALA A 46 -0.51 -14.02 4.45
N GLY A 47 -1.30 -13.74 3.41
CA GLY A 47 -1.08 -12.62 2.50
C GLY A 47 -1.19 -11.26 3.19
N LEU A 48 -2.25 -11.06 3.99
CA LEU A 48 -2.45 -9.85 4.78
C LEU A 48 -1.33 -9.65 5.81
N GLU A 49 -0.92 -10.71 6.49
CA GLU A 49 0.18 -10.67 7.47
C GLU A 49 1.52 -10.29 6.80
N ARG A 50 1.80 -10.84 5.61
CA ARG A 50 2.96 -10.45 4.81
C ARG A 50 2.90 -8.95 4.45
N ASN A 51 1.79 -8.48 3.92
CA ASN A 51 1.64 -7.09 3.52
C ASN A 51 1.81 -6.12 4.71
N ALA A 52 1.25 -6.47 5.88
CA ALA A 52 1.41 -5.69 7.11
C ALA A 52 2.88 -5.61 7.55
N ARG A 53 3.62 -6.72 7.45
CA ARG A 53 5.05 -6.73 7.75
C ARG A 53 5.85 -5.87 6.78
N ASP A 54 5.54 -5.93 5.48
CA ASP A 54 6.20 -5.09 4.47
C ASP A 54 5.98 -3.59 4.75
N LEU A 55 4.75 -3.20 5.09
CA LEU A 55 4.43 -1.82 5.49
C LEU A 55 5.22 -1.40 6.73
N ARG A 56 5.28 -2.27 7.75
CA ARG A 56 6.04 -1.99 8.97
C ARG A 56 7.54 -1.81 8.70
N VAL A 57 8.09 -2.60 7.77
CA VAL A 57 9.49 -2.42 7.34
C VAL A 57 9.63 -1.07 6.63
N ALA A 58 8.73 -0.73 5.70
CA ALA A 58 8.77 0.55 4.99
C ALA A 58 8.77 1.75 5.93
N GLU A 59 7.88 1.77 6.93
CA GLU A 59 7.84 2.79 7.99
C GLU A 59 9.17 2.93 8.73
N LEU A 60 9.75 1.81 9.18
CA LEU A 60 11.01 1.79 9.91
C LEU A 60 12.22 2.19 9.05
N THR A 61 12.10 2.07 7.73
CA THR A 61 13.10 2.49 6.77
C THR A 61 12.87 3.89 6.22
N CYS A 62 11.79 4.57 6.59
CA CYS A 62 11.56 5.94 6.15
C CYS A 62 12.70 6.86 6.65
N PRO A 63 13.41 7.58 5.77
CA PRO A 63 14.44 8.51 6.18
C PRO A 63 13.80 9.80 6.74
N ASP A 64 14.45 10.43 7.71
CA ASP A 64 14.02 11.74 8.26
C ASP A 64 14.10 12.86 7.21
N SER A 65 14.91 12.68 6.16
CA SER A 65 15.14 13.64 5.09
C SER A 65 15.37 12.93 3.75
N PRO A 66 14.67 13.32 2.67
CA PRO A 66 14.91 12.79 1.33
C PRO A 66 16.30 13.11 0.76
N ALA A 67 17.00 14.12 1.31
CA ALA A 67 18.31 14.54 0.81
C ALA A 67 19.43 13.53 1.14
N ASP A 68 19.22 12.64 2.12
CA ASP A 68 20.24 11.75 2.67
C ASP A 68 19.95 10.25 2.43
N VAL A 69 19.11 9.93 1.44
CA VAL A 69 18.64 8.56 1.15
C VAL A 69 19.80 7.58 0.98
N GLU A 70 20.83 7.92 0.22
CA GLU A 70 22.01 7.04 0.01
C GLU A 70 22.72 6.65 1.31
N ASN A 71 22.99 7.65 2.16
CA ASN A 71 23.66 7.43 3.44
C ASN A 71 22.75 6.65 4.41
N HIS A 72 21.44 6.86 4.32
CA HIS A 72 20.45 6.10 5.09
C HIS A 72 20.39 4.63 4.67
N LEU A 73 20.32 4.36 3.37
CA LEU A 73 20.28 3.02 2.79
C LEU A 73 21.50 2.18 3.17
N ALA A 74 22.69 2.77 3.14
CA ALA A 74 23.93 2.11 3.58
C ALA A 74 23.87 1.60 5.04
N ARG A 75 23.02 2.17 5.90
CA ARG A 75 22.78 1.70 7.27
C ARG A 75 21.64 0.68 7.35
N VAL A 76 20.62 0.81 6.52
CA VAL A 76 19.42 -0.04 6.51
C VAL A 76 19.72 -1.41 5.92
N GLU A 77 20.33 -1.46 4.74
CA GLU A 77 20.61 -2.69 3.99
C GLU A 77 21.26 -3.81 4.83
N PRO A 78 22.37 -3.58 5.55
CA PRO A 78 23.02 -4.63 6.33
C PRO A 78 22.18 -5.10 7.53
N ARG A 79 21.29 -4.25 8.04
CA ARG A 79 20.41 -4.58 9.19
C ARG A 79 19.21 -5.42 8.76
N LEU A 80 18.68 -5.12 7.58
CA LEU A 80 17.54 -5.84 7.00
C LEU A 80 17.99 -7.10 6.24
N GLY A 81 19.28 -7.18 5.85
CA GLY A 81 19.83 -8.31 5.11
C GLY A 81 19.41 -8.31 3.64
N VAL A 82 19.27 -7.13 3.04
CA VAL A 82 18.75 -6.95 1.67
C VAL A 82 19.76 -6.22 0.78
N THR A 83 19.51 -6.25 -0.52
CA THR A 83 20.27 -5.46 -1.50
C THR A 83 19.82 -4.00 -1.50
N TYR A 84 20.67 -3.11 -2.04
CA TYR A 84 20.33 -1.70 -2.24
C TYR A 84 18.97 -1.48 -2.89
N GLY A 85 18.68 -2.16 -4.02
CA GLY A 85 17.41 -1.97 -4.72
C GLY A 85 16.19 -2.32 -3.86
N VAL A 86 16.28 -3.37 -3.04
CA VAL A 86 15.21 -3.74 -2.12
C VAL A 86 15.10 -2.74 -0.96
N GLY A 87 16.23 -2.27 -0.43
CA GLY A 87 16.25 -1.21 0.58
C GLY A 87 15.63 0.09 0.08
N LEU A 88 15.95 0.47 -1.16
CA LEU A 88 15.40 1.66 -1.83
C LEU A 88 13.89 1.53 -2.01
N ASP A 89 13.38 0.37 -2.44
CA ASP A 89 11.94 0.14 -2.55
C ASP A 89 11.21 0.37 -1.20
N TYR A 90 11.80 -0.10 -0.08
CA TYR A 90 11.24 0.14 1.25
C TYR A 90 11.30 1.61 1.67
N CYS A 91 12.41 2.30 1.39
CA CYS A 91 12.53 3.74 1.64
C CYS A 91 11.50 4.54 0.83
N ASP A 92 11.32 4.20 -0.45
CA ASP A 92 10.38 4.86 -1.35
C ASP A 92 8.93 4.72 -0.86
N VAL A 93 8.54 3.53 -0.42
CA VAL A 93 7.22 3.29 0.16
C VAL A 93 7.06 4.01 1.51
N GLY A 94 8.09 4.03 2.37
CA GLY A 94 8.06 4.79 3.62
C GLY A 94 7.88 6.29 3.39
N LEU A 95 8.62 6.84 2.43
CA LEU A 95 8.50 8.24 1.98
C LEU A 95 7.13 8.56 1.38
N MET A 96 6.51 7.63 0.66
CA MET A 96 5.15 7.77 0.14
C MET A 96 4.14 7.79 1.30
N LEU A 97 4.28 6.91 2.28
CA LEU A 97 3.39 6.82 3.46
C LEU A 97 3.43 8.10 4.30
N ASP A 98 4.62 8.65 4.54
CA ASP A 98 4.81 9.91 5.26
C ASP A 98 4.09 11.08 4.58
N ARG A 99 4.05 11.08 3.23
CA ARG A 99 3.34 12.11 2.44
C ARG A 99 1.84 11.89 2.34
N LEU A 100 1.40 10.64 2.30
CA LEU A 100 0.00 10.25 2.12
C LEU A 100 -0.56 9.69 3.43
N SER A 101 -0.64 10.54 4.47
CA SER A 101 -1.06 10.11 5.81
C SER A 101 -2.43 9.42 5.84
N THR A 102 -3.40 9.90 5.08
CA THR A 102 -4.71 9.24 4.95
C THR A 102 -4.59 7.83 4.37
N LEU A 103 -3.66 7.61 3.45
CA LEU A 103 -3.43 6.29 2.87
C LEU A 103 -2.72 5.36 3.87
N ALA A 104 -1.83 5.91 4.69
CA ALA A 104 -1.18 5.18 5.78
C ALA A 104 -2.21 4.68 6.81
N GLU A 105 -3.15 5.53 7.23
CA GLU A 105 -4.25 5.15 8.14
C GLU A 105 -5.08 3.99 7.58
N VAL A 106 -5.43 4.07 6.29
CA VAL A 106 -6.18 3.02 5.60
C VAL A 106 -5.46 1.67 5.64
N TRP A 107 -4.14 1.66 5.49
CA TRP A 107 -3.38 0.41 5.43
C TRP A 107 -2.99 -0.15 6.79
N GLU A 108 -2.90 0.70 7.82
CA GLU A 108 -2.80 0.24 9.21
C GLU A 108 -4.06 -0.55 9.60
N GLU A 109 -5.24 -0.06 9.21
CA GLU A 109 -6.50 -0.77 9.45
C GLU A 109 -6.70 -1.96 8.50
N ARG A 110 -6.25 -1.86 7.23
CA ARG A 110 -6.52 -2.84 6.16
C ARG A 110 -5.31 -3.01 5.23
N PRO A 111 -4.35 -3.93 5.51
CA PRO A 111 -3.13 -4.13 4.71
C PRO A 111 -3.40 -5.00 3.45
N PHE A 112 -4.43 -4.67 2.67
CA PHE A 112 -4.88 -5.50 1.56
C PHE A 112 -4.03 -5.36 0.29
N LEU A 113 -3.20 -4.33 0.17
CA LEU A 113 -2.38 -4.12 -1.03
C LEU A 113 -1.08 -4.92 -0.99
N PRO A 114 -0.83 -5.80 -1.98
CA PRO A 114 0.46 -6.45 -2.17
C PRO A 114 1.61 -5.46 -2.39
N TRP A 115 2.81 -5.86 -1.98
CA TRP A 115 4.06 -5.09 -2.15
C TRP A 115 4.29 -4.53 -3.56
N SER A 116 3.98 -5.30 -4.60
CA SER A 116 4.12 -4.87 -6.00
C SER A 116 3.29 -3.65 -6.35
N HIS A 117 2.10 -3.50 -5.75
CA HIS A 117 1.24 -2.34 -5.96
C HIS A 117 1.74 -1.15 -5.14
N LEU A 118 2.19 -1.37 -3.91
CA LEU A 118 2.76 -0.32 -3.06
C LEU A 118 3.95 0.36 -3.75
N LYS A 119 4.85 -0.43 -4.34
CA LYS A 119 5.97 0.09 -5.14
C LYS A 119 5.51 0.95 -6.32
N MET A 120 4.48 0.51 -7.04
CA MET A 120 3.95 1.24 -8.19
C MET A 120 3.40 2.60 -7.78
N ILE A 121 2.67 2.66 -6.65
CA ILE A 121 2.13 3.92 -6.12
C ILE A 121 3.29 4.82 -5.66
N ALA A 122 4.28 4.29 -4.95
CA ALA A 122 5.42 5.07 -4.48
C ALA A 122 6.17 5.77 -5.62
N GLN A 123 6.39 5.05 -6.73
CA GLN A 123 7.01 5.60 -7.94
C GLN A 123 6.21 6.75 -8.58
N ALA A 124 4.88 6.76 -8.42
CA ALA A 124 4.03 7.85 -8.90
C ALA A 124 4.02 9.07 -7.95
N VAL A 125 4.27 8.85 -6.66
CA VAL A 125 4.17 9.89 -5.61
C VAL A 125 5.48 10.64 -5.42
N ILE A 126 6.62 9.95 -5.39
CA ILE A 126 7.94 10.55 -5.14
C ILE A 126 8.25 11.73 -6.07
N PRO A 127 7.99 11.65 -7.40
CA PRO A 127 8.27 12.75 -8.33
C PRO A 127 7.45 14.02 -8.10
N LEU A 128 6.36 13.97 -7.33
CA LEU A 128 5.48 15.13 -7.08
C LEU A 128 6.08 16.14 -6.09
N SER A 129 7.27 15.86 -5.55
CA SER A 129 7.93 16.67 -4.52
C SER A 129 8.82 17.79 -5.09
N GLY A 130 8.41 18.41 -6.21
CA GLY A 130 9.09 19.53 -6.87
C GLY A 130 8.58 20.89 -6.44
#